data_AF-A0A524CEZ0-F1
#
_entry.id   AF-A0A524CEZ0-F1
#
_cell.length_a   1.000
_cell.length_b   1.000
_cell.length_c   1.000
_cell.angle_alpha   90.00
_cell.angle_beta   90.00
_cell.angle_gamma   90.00
#
_symmetry.space_group_name_H-M   'P 1'
#
loop_
_entity.id
_entity.type
_entity.pdbx_description
1 polymer ?
#
loop_
_entity_poly.entity_id
_entity_poly.type
_entity_poly.pdbx_seq_one_letter_code
_entity_poly.pdbx_strand_id
1 'polypeptide(L)'
;MIIKYFHYKKKELFFVGFAWMAIYQPWWSGTFVFLMNIFNIVNGAVNPGLYILIGTMFIPVTSFSWFMGITEMLFQKYRKLIVGFYVCVSVLMDILIATLIFMGFSDQLAHIEIVDADYRSFMIIYLMFINSSVAITCFLIGRISIKSQLPQVKLRGKFLIAASICYFLGGLLDVGLIEFIPELLIITRSILMLGSVLFYLGFLLPKRLEKWFLKL
;
A
#
# COMPACT_ATOMS: atom_id res chain seq x y z
N MET A 1 6.01 14.09 2.52
CA MET A 1 5.34 14.26 3.83
C MET A 1 6.35 14.41 4.96
N ILE A 2 7.40 13.58 4.98
CA ILE A 2 8.45 13.57 6.01
C ILE A 2 9.15 14.93 6.18
N ILE A 3 9.48 15.64 5.10
CA ILE A 3 10.09 16.99 5.22
C ILE A 3 9.15 17.98 5.95
N LYS A 4 7.83 17.88 5.71
CA LYS A 4 6.84 18.71 6.43
C LYS A 4 6.69 18.30 7.90
N TYR A 5 7.00 17.05 8.28
CA TYR A 5 7.04 16.66 9.69
C TYR A 5 8.08 17.49 10.45
N PHE A 6 9.27 17.71 9.90
CA PHE A 6 10.29 18.52 10.58
C PHE A 6 9.86 19.98 10.80
N HIS A 7 8.96 20.51 9.96
CA HIS A 7 8.38 21.84 10.15
C HIS A 7 7.20 21.88 11.12
N TYR A 8 6.26 20.93 11.02
CA TYR A 8 4.99 20.96 11.78
C TYR A 8 5.01 20.10 13.05
N LYS A 9 6.04 19.26 13.26
CA LYS A 9 6.22 18.29 14.36
C LYS A 9 5.03 17.35 14.60
N LYS A 10 4.21 17.16 13.56
CA LYS A 10 3.00 16.34 13.55
C LYS A 10 3.32 14.88 13.25
N LYS A 11 3.35 14.04 14.28
CA LYS A 11 3.76 12.62 14.21
C LYS A 11 3.01 11.86 13.11
N GLU A 12 1.75 12.20 12.88
CA GLU A 12 0.90 11.63 11.85
C GLU A 12 1.48 11.79 10.44
N LEU A 13 2.14 12.92 10.12
CA LEU A 13 2.76 13.16 8.82
C LEU A 13 4.01 12.31 8.59
N PHE A 14 4.71 11.97 9.67
CA PHE A 14 5.87 11.08 9.61
C PHE A 14 5.41 9.64 9.35
N PHE A 15 4.48 9.15 10.18
CA PHE A 15 3.98 7.78 10.11
C PHE A 15 3.25 7.48 8.81
N VAL A 16 2.33 8.36 8.38
CA VAL A 16 1.64 8.20 7.09
C VAL A 16 2.62 8.36 5.93
N GLY A 17 3.58 9.29 6.03
CA GLY A 17 4.59 9.48 5.00
C GLY A 17 5.51 8.28 4.79
N PHE A 18 5.92 7.63 5.87
CA PHE A 18 6.73 6.41 5.81
C PHE A 18 5.91 5.22 5.31
N ALA A 19 4.71 5.03 5.85
CA ALA A 19 3.79 3.98 5.39
C ALA A 19 3.49 4.13 3.89
N TRP A 20 3.40 5.36 3.39
CA TRP A 20 3.21 5.64 1.98
C TRP A 20 4.38 5.21 1.09
N MET A 21 5.62 5.30 1.56
CA MET A 21 6.75 4.78 0.80
C MET A 21 6.72 3.26 0.75
N ALA A 22 6.34 2.64 1.87
CA ALA A 22 6.36 1.20 2.05
C ALA A 22 5.09 0.50 1.53
N ILE A 23 4.05 1.24 1.12
CA ILE A 23 2.84 0.65 0.51
C ILE A 23 3.09 0.07 -0.88
N TYR A 24 4.14 0.53 -1.58
CA TYR A 24 4.54 0.01 -2.88
C TYR A 24 5.38 -1.26 -2.81
N GLN A 25 5.65 -1.73 -1.59
CA GLN A 25 6.55 -2.84 -1.35
C GLN A 25 6.15 -4.16 -2.03
N PRO A 26 4.86 -4.49 -2.24
CA PRO A 26 4.47 -5.66 -3.04
C PRO A 26 5.07 -5.68 -4.45
N TRP A 27 5.43 -4.53 -5.00
CA TRP A 27 6.02 -4.38 -6.34
C TRP A 27 7.54 -4.18 -6.33
N TRP A 28 8.18 -4.19 -5.17
CA TRP A 28 9.64 -4.09 -5.08
C TRP A 28 10.33 -5.31 -5.65
N SER A 29 9.74 -6.50 -5.51
CA SER A 29 10.26 -7.74 -6.07
C SER A 29 10.34 -7.69 -7.59
N GLY A 30 9.24 -7.37 -8.28
CA GLY A 30 9.22 -7.21 -9.74
C GLY A 30 10.21 -6.15 -10.23
N THR A 31 10.28 -5.00 -9.53
CA THR A 31 11.27 -3.94 -9.84
C THR A 31 12.71 -4.43 -9.66
N PHE A 32 12.99 -5.15 -8.58
CA PHE A 32 14.31 -5.70 -8.29
C PHE A 32 14.74 -6.71 -9.35
N VAL A 33 13.86 -7.64 -9.73
CA VAL A 33 14.15 -8.63 -10.77
C VAL A 33 14.35 -7.98 -12.14
N PHE A 34 13.51 -7.01 -12.48
CA PHE A 34 13.66 -6.22 -13.71
C PHE A 34 15.04 -5.55 -13.79
N LEU A 35 15.47 -4.90 -12.70
CA LEU A 35 16.80 -4.28 -12.65
C LEU A 35 17.92 -5.32 -12.77
N MET A 36 17.84 -6.45 -12.07
CA MET A 36 18.83 -7.52 -12.18
C MET A 36 18.95 -8.08 -13.60
N ASN A 37 17.84 -8.20 -14.32
CA ASN A 37 17.83 -8.63 -15.72
C ASN A 37 18.48 -7.58 -16.64
N ILE A 38 18.16 -6.29 -16.48
CA ILE A 38 18.78 -5.21 -17.27
C ILE A 38 20.30 -5.18 -17.08
N PHE A 39 20.78 -5.41 -15.86
CA PHE A 39 22.21 -5.44 -15.56
C PHE A 39 22.86 -6.80 -15.81
N ASN A 40 22.16 -7.74 -16.43
CA ASN A 40 22.63 -9.11 -16.73
C ASN A 40 23.18 -9.86 -15.49
N ILE A 41 22.64 -9.57 -14.31
CA ILE A 41 22.99 -10.26 -13.05
C ILE A 41 22.25 -11.61 -12.99
N VAL A 42 21.01 -11.64 -13.47
CA VAL A 42 20.16 -12.83 -13.57
C VAL A 42 19.57 -12.87 -14.98
N ASN A 43 19.43 -14.07 -15.54
CA ASN A 43 18.75 -14.30 -16.81
C ASN A 43 17.39 -14.96 -16.54
N GLY A 44 16.32 -14.15 -16.54
CA GLY A 44 14.94 -14.61 -16.36
C GLY A 44 14.41 -14.43 -14.94
N ALA A 45 13.54 -15.35 -14.52
CA ALA A 45 12.90 -15.32 -13.20
C ALA A 45 13.90 -15.65 -12.08
N VAL A 46 13.68 -15.04 -10.92
CA VAL A 46 14.43 -15.36 -9.70
C VAL A 46 13.77 -16.51 -8.92
N ASN A 47 14.49 -17.04 -7.93
CA ASN A 47 13.91 -17.99 -6.98
C ASN A 47 12.60 -17.44 -6.39
N PRO A 48 11.49 -18.22 -6.40
CA PRO A 48 10.20 -17.74 -5.92
C PRO A 48 10.20 -17.29 -4.45
N GLY A 49 10.93 -17.99 -3.59
CA GLY A 49 11.10 -17.60 -2.20
C GLY A 49 11.72 -16.22 -2.03
N LEU A 50 12.78 -15.92 -2.79
CA LEU A 50 13.42 -14.60 -2.77
C LEU A 50 12.46 -13.51 -3.27
N TYR A 51 11.72 -13.78 -4.35
CA TYR A 51 10.72 -12.85 -4.89
C TYR A 51 9.67 -12.49 -3.83
N ILE A 52 9.10 -13.50 -3.19
CA ILE A 52 8.04 -13.33 -2.17
C ILE A 52 8.59 -12.58 -0.96
N LEU A 53 9.78 -12.94 -0.45
CA LEU A 53 10.39 -12.28 0.70
C LEU A 53 10.60 -10.78 0.46
N ILE A 54 11.16 -10.39 -0.68
CA ILE A 54 11.33 -8.97 -1.03
C ILE A 54 9.97 -8.27 -1.10
N GLY A 55 8.97 -8.96 -1.64
CA GLY A 55 7.59 -8.49 -1.80
C GLY A 55 6.76 -8.44 -0.52
N THR A 56 7.16 -9.11 0.58
CA THR A 56 6.38 -9.09 1.85
C THR A 56 7.11 -8.69 3.13
N MET A 57 8.45 -8.76 3.20
CA MET A 57 9.20 -8.62 4.47
C MET A 57 9.03 -7.29 5.23
N PHE A 58 8.55 -6.24 4.57
CA PHE A 58 8.32 -4.95 5.22
C PHE A 58 6.85 -4.67 5.55
N ILE A 59 5.92 -5.59 5.23
CA ILE A 59 4.50 -5.41 5.55
C ILE A 59 4.26 -5.13 7.05
N PRO A 60 4.97 -5.75 8.02
CA PRO A 60 4.78 -5.40 9.43
C PRO A 60 5.17 -3.97 9.76
N VAL A 61 6.28 -3.48 9.19
CA VAL A 61 6.77 -2.12 9.38
C VAL A 61 5.82 -1.11 8.73
N THR A 62 5.33 -1.41 7.53
CA THR A 62 4.31 -0.63 6.81
C THR A 62 3.02 -0.56 7.61
N SER A 63 2.54 -1.71 8.09
CA SER A 63 1.30 -1.82 8.87
C SER A 63 1.40 -1.04 10.18
N PHE A 64 2.50 -1.21 10.92
CA PHE A 64 2.77 -0.43 12.12
C PHE A 64 2.69 1.08 11.83
N SER A 65 3.44 1.53 10.82
CA SER A 65 3.51 2.95 10.47
C SER A 65 2.16 3.48 10.02
N TRP A 66 1.42 2.74 9.20
CA TRP A 66 0.10 3.13 8.73
C TRP A 66 -0.87 3.28 9.90
N PHE A 67 -1.06 2.22 10.68
CA PHE A 67 -2.06 2.21 11.75
C PHE A 67 -1.67 3.12 12.91
N MET A 68 -0.38 3.35 13.17
CA MET A 68 0.05 4.41 14.09
C MET A 68 -0.39 5.79 13.61
N GLY A 69 -0.19 6.10 12.32
CA GLY A 69 -0.64 7.36 11.72
C GLY A 69 -2.16 7.54 11.76
N ILE A 70 -2.91 6.51 11.36
CA ILE A 70 -4.38 6.53 11.35
C ILE A 70 -4.96 6.64 12.77
N THR A 71 -4.46 5.87 13.72
CA THR A 71 -4.99 5.87 15.09
C THR A 71 -4.64 7.16 15.84
N GLU A 72 -3.57 7.87 15.48
CA GLU A 72 -3.32 9.24 15.94
C GLU A 72 -4.43 10.20 15.48
N MET A 73 -4.94 10.02 14.26
CA MET A 73 -5.97 10.90 13.69
C MET A 73 -7.40 10.54 14.12
N LEU A 74 -7.75 9.26 14.20
CA LEU A 74 -9.15 8.80 14.31
C LEU A 74 -9.49 8.02 15.58
N PHE A 75 -8.56 7.21 16.09
CA PHE A 75 -8.87 6.18 17.09
C PHE A 75 -7.85 6.16 18.25
N GLN A 76 -7.48 7.34 18.74
CA GLN A 76 -6.39 7.49 19.72
C GLN A 76 -6.57 6.60 20.95
N LYS A 77 -7.83 6.47 21.43
CA LYS A 77 -8.20 5.60 22.55
C LYS A 77 -7.88 4.13 22.32
N TYR A 78 -8.04 3.63 21.09
CA TYR A 78 -7.87 2.21 20.74
C TYR A 78 -6.54 1.91 20.04
N ARG A 79 -5.60 2.87 20.02
CA ARG A 79 -4.33 2.76 19.32
C ARG A 79 -3.58 1.47 19.59
N LYS A 80 -3.33 1.16 20.87
CA LYS A 80 -2.56 -0.03 21.25
C LYS A 80 -3.21 -1.33 20.76
N LEU A 81 -4.54 -1.38 20.81
CA LEU A 81 -5.30 -2.54 20.35
C LEU A 81 -5.25 -2.69 18.83
N ILE A 82 -5.54 -1.62 18.09
CA ILE A 82 -5.56 -1.65 16.62
C ILE A 82 -4.15 -1.91 16.06
N VAL A 83 -3.15 -1.15 16.52
CA VAL A 83 -1.77 -1.30 16.06
C VAL A 83 -1.22 -2.67 16.48
N GLY A 84 -1.45 -3.09 17.73
CA GLY A 84 -1.03 -4.40 18.22
C GLY A 84 -1.63 -5.54 17.41
N PHE A 85 -2.92 -5.47 17.05
CA PHE A 85 -3.58 -6.46 16.21
C PHE A 85 -2.92 -6.56 14.82
N TYR A 86 -2.77 -5.44 14.10
CA TYR A 86 -2.19 -5.47 12.75
C TYR A 86 -0.71 -5.86 12.74
N VAL A 87 0.07 -5.43 13.73
CA VAL A 87 1.47 -5.88 13.88
C VAL A 87 1.53 -7.37 14.19
N CYS A 88 0.69 -7.86 15.10
CA CYS A 88 0.64 -9.30 15.41
C CYS A 88 0.29 -10.12 14.18
N VAL A 89 -0.78 -9.76 13.46
CA VAL A 89 -1.20 -10.45 12.22
C VAL A 89 -0.08 -10.41 11.18
N SER A 90 0.52 -9.25 10.91
CA SER A 90 1.57 -9.15 9.89
C SER A 90 2.84 -9.90 10.25
N VAL A 91 3.30 -9.84 11.51
CA VAL A 91 4.48 -10.60 11.97
C VAL A 91 4.21 -12.11 11.92
N LEU A 92 3.03 -12.57 12.35
CA LEU A 92 2.66 -13.98 12.28
C LEU A 92 2.64 -14.47 10.83
N MET A 93 2.11 -13.67 9.91
CA MET A 93 2.07 -14.00 8.49
C MET A 93 3.46 -14.02 7.87
N ASP A 94 4.35 -13.07 8.21
CA ASP A 94 5.74 -13.08 7.75
C ASP A 94 6.51 -14.32 8.26
N ILE A 95 6.33 -14.71 9.53
CA ILE A 95 6.93 -15.94 10.08
C ILE A 95 6.41 -17.17 9.32
N LEU A 96 5.11 -17.23 9.05
CA LEU A 96 4.48 -18.34 8.32
C LEU A 96 5.00 -18.41 6.88
N ILE A 97 5.04 -17.28 6.16
CA ILE A 97 5.57 -17.19 4.80
C ILE A 97 7.04 -17.62 4.78
N ALA A 98 7.87 -17.10 5.68
CA ALA A 98 9.28 -17.47 5.77
C ALA A 98 9.44 -18.97 6.04
N THR A 99 8.66 -19.53 6.96
CA THR A 99 8.70 -20.97 7.29
C THR A 99 8.35 -21.82 6.07
N LEU A 100 7.29 -21.48 5.34
CA LEU A 100 6.88 -22.19 4.12
C LEU A 100 7.96 -22.12 3.03
N ILE A 101 8.62 -20.96 2.89
CA ILE A 101 9.73 -20.78 1.95
C ILE A 101 10.92 -21.66 2.34
N PHE A 102 11.33 -21.68 3.61
CA PHE A 102 12.45 -22.50 4.07
C PHE A 102 12.18 -24.02 4.02
N MET A 103 10.90 -24.42 4.08
CA MET A 103 10.48 -25.81 3.87
C MET A 103 10.37 -26.20 2.39
N GLY A 104 10.59 -25.28 1.45
CA GLY A 104 10.52 -25.55 0.01
C GLY A 104 9.11 -25.47 -0.60
N PHE A 105 8.14 -24.88 0.11
CA PHE A 105 6.75 -24.72 -0.37
C PHE A 105 6.50 -23.38 -1.08
N SER A 106 7.53 -22.75 -1.67
CA SER A 106 7.39 -21.44 -2.31
C SER A 106 6.39 -21.44 -3.47
N ASP A 107 6.28 -22.54 -4.23
CA ASP A 107 5.37 -22.66 -5.37
C ASP A 107 3.89 -22.74 -4.97
N GLN A 108 3.63 -23.07 -3.69
CA GLN A 108 2.29 -23.02 -3.10
C GLN A 108 1.89 -21.61 -2.70
N LEU A 109 2.82 -20.67 -2.63
CA LEU A 109 2.58 -19.27 -2.28
C LEU A 109 2.39 -18.40 -3.52
N ALA A 110 3.19 -18.60 -4.57
CA ALA A 110 3.06 -17.89 -5.83
C ALA A 110 3.70 -18.67 -6.98
N HIS A 111 3.20 -18.44 -8.20
CA HIS A 111 3.93 -18.74 -9.43
C HIS A 111 4.61 -17.47 -9.91
N ILE A 112 5.92 -17.52 -10.18
CA ILE A 112 6.73 -16.34 -10.50
C ILE A 112 7.11 -16.39 -11.98
N GLU A 113 6.69 -15.37 -12.72
CA GLU A 113 7.17 -15.10 -14.08
C GLU A 113 8.43 -14.21 -14.04
N ILE A 114 8.86 -13.67 -15.17
CA ILE A 114 10.11 -12.90 -15.26
C ILE A 114 10.07 -11.64 -14.38
N VAL A 115 8.95 -10.92 -14.33
CA VAL A 115 8.82 -9.66 -13.55
C VAL A 115 7.54 -9.57 -12.74
N ASP A 116 6.70 -10.62 -12.76
CA ASP A 116 5.41 -10.62 -12.08
C ASP A 116 5.16 -11.92 -11.32
N ALA A 117 4.15 -11.90 -10.46
CA ALA A 117 3.80 -13.02 -9.59
C ALA A 117 2.30 -13.27 -9.53
N ASP A 118 1.92 -14.50 -9.87
CA ASP A 118 0.60 -15.04 -9.64
C ASP A 118 0.53 -15.64 -8.23
N TYR A 119 0.15 -14.80 -7.27
CA TYR A 119 -0.04 -15.23 -5.90
C TYR A 119 -1.18 -16.26 -5.77
N ARG A 120 -0.98 -17.26 -4.90
CA ARG A 120 -2.00 -18.25 -4.57
C ARG A 120 -2.97 -17.72 -3.52
N SER A 121 -4.12 -18.39 -3.36
CA SER A 121 -5.24 -17.94 -2.52
C SER A 121 -4.84 -17.50 -1.10
N PHE A 122 -3.88 -18.18 -0.47
CA PHE A 122 -3.38 -17.79 0.84
C PHE A 122 -2.76 -16.38 0.85
N MET A 123 -1.85 -16.10 -0.09
CA MET A 123 -1.22 -14.79 -0.26
C MET A 123 -2.23 -13.74 -0.71
N ILE A 124 -3.14 -14.11 -1.63
CA ILE A 124 -4.23 -13.24 -2.08
C ILE A 124 -5.05 -12.73 -0.89
N ILE A 125 -5.52 -13.63 -0.02
CA ILE A 125 -6.35 -13.28 1.15
C ILE A 125 -5.58 -12.34 2.07
N TYR A 126 -4.31 -12.62 2.33
CA TYR A 126 -3.47 -11.80 3.19
C TYR A 126 -3.24 -10.38 2.63
N LEU A 127 -2.81 -10.29 1.38
CA LEU A 127 -2.56 -9.01 0.71
C LEU A 127 -3.84 -8.19 0.58
N MET A 128 -4.97 -8.84 0.26
CA MET A 128 -6.27 -8.18 0.21
C MET A 128 -6.76 -7.74 1.58
N PHE A 129 -6.48 -8.49 2.65
CA PHE A 129 -6.79 -8.06 4.01
C PHE A 129 -6.05 -6.77 4.38
N ILE A 130 -4.75 -6.68 4.08
CA ILE A 130 -3.95 -5.47 4.33
C ILE A 130 -4.43 -4.32 3.44
N ASN A 131 -4.56 -4.54 2.13
CA ASN A 131 -5.00 -3.51 1.17
C ASN A 131 -6.40 -2.96 1.52
N SER A 132 -7.35 -3.84 1.84
CA SER A 132 -8.71 -3.44 2.24
C SER A 132 -8.69 -2.63 3.52
N SER A 133 -7.86 -3.01 4.50
CA SER A 133 -7.74 -2.28 5.76
C SER A 133 -7.20 -0.85 5.57
N VAL A 134 -6.19 -0.70 4.70
CA VAL A 134 -5.66 0.61 4.30
C VAL A 134 -6.73 1.43 3.55
N ALA A 135 -7.41 0.83 2.58
CA ALA A 135 -8.45 1.51 1.80
C ALA A 135 -9.63 1.96 2.68
N ILE A 136 -10.12 1.10 3.58
CA ILE A 136 -11.21 1.42 4.51
C ILE A 136 -10.81 2.57 5.43
N THR A 137 -9.62 2.51 6.03
CA THR A 137 -9.16 3.57 6.93
C THR A 137 -8.93 4.90 6.21
N CYS A 138 -8.40 4.87 4.99
CA CYS A 138 -8.27 6.06 4.14
C CYS A 138 -9.65 6.64 3.77
N PHE A 139 -10.62 5.80 3.45
CA PHE A 139 -12.00 6.20 3.16
C PHE A 139 -12.65 6.87 4.38
N LEU A 140 -12.44 6.33 5.59
CA LEU A 140 -12.95 6.92 6.83
C LEU A 140 -12.38 8.32 7.08
N ILE A 141 -11.07 8.52 6.88
CA ILE A 141 -10.45 9.86 6.98
C ILE A 141 -11.07 10.80 5.95
N GLY A 142 -11.24 10.32 4.71
CA GLY A 142 -11.87 11.09 3.65
C GLY A 142 -13.29 11.54 4.00
N ARG A 143 -14.11 10.63 4.53
CA ARG A 143 -15.49 10.89 4.95
C ARG A 143 -15.56 11.94 6.06
N ILE A 144 -14.69 11.87 7.06
CA ILE A 144 -14.63 12.85 8.15
C ILE A 144 -14.18 14.21 7.61
N SER A 145 -13.18 14.22 6.72
CA SER A 145 -12.65 15.44 6.12
C SER A 145 -13.68 16.19 5.27
N ILE A 146 -14.57 15.48 4.56
CA ILE A 146 -15.66 16.09 3.78
C ILE A 146 -16.67 16.84 4.65
N LYS A 147 -16.86 16.45 5.91
CA LYS A 147 -17.77 17.14 6.85
C LYS A 147 -17.19 18.42 7.43
N SER A 148 -15.92 18.73 7.17
CA SER A 148 -15.28 19.96 7.66
C SER A 148 -15.89 21.21 7.00
N GLN A 149 -15.96 22.29 7.77
CA GLN A 149 -16.38 23.62 7.28
C GLN A 149 -15.31 24.25 6.38
N LEU A 150 -14.04 23.87 6.53
CA LEU A 150 -12.95 24.41 5.74
C LEU A 150 -12.93 23.78 4.33
N PRO A 151 -13.07 24.57 3.24
CA PRO A 151 -13.13 24.05 1.88
C PRO A 151 -11.91 23.21 1.48
N GLN A 152 -10.73 23.59 1.96
CA GLN A 152 -9.47 22.87 1.72
C GLN A 152 -9.51 21.45 2.29
N VAL A 153 -10.04 21.29 3.50
CA VAL A 153 -10.15 19.98 4.18
C VAL A 153 -11.20 19.13 3.49
N LYS A 154 -12.32 19.73 3.05
CA LYS A 154 -13.34 19.04 2.26
C LYS A 154 -12.79 18.52 0.92
N LEU A 155 -11.96 19.31 0.22
CA LEU A 155 -11.32 18.90 -1.04
C LEU A 155 -10.32 17.75 -0.80
N ARG A 156 -9.49 17.84 0.24
CA ARG A 156 -8.61 16.74 0.67
C ARG A 156 -9.38 15.45 0.90
N GLY A 157 -10.52 15.54 1.58
CA GLY A 157 -11.39 14.39 1.84
C GLY A 157 -11.87 13.70 0.56
N LYS A 158 -12.25 14.47 -0.47
CA LYS A 158 -12.65 13.91 -1.78
C LYS A 158 -11.51 13.14 -2.44
N PHE A 159 -10.29 13.69 -2.42
CA PHE A 159 -9.11 13.01 -2.98
C PHE A 159 -8.79 11.72 -2.23
N LEU A 160 -8.90 11.70 -0.90
CA LEU A 160 -8.68 10.48 -0.11
C LEU A 160 -9.72 9.39 -0.39
N ILE A 161 -11.00 9.75 -0.55
CA ILE A 161 -12.03 8.77 -0.94
C ILE A 161 -11.73 8.20 -2.32
N ALA A 162 -11.43 9.06 -3.31
CA ALA A 162 -11.11 8.61 -4.66
C ALA A 162 -9.86 7.70 -4.66
N ALA A 163 -8.81 8.07 -3.92
CA ALA A 163 -7.63 7.25 -3.74
C ALA A 163 -7.96 5.88 -3.15
N SER A 164 -8.80 5.84 -2.11
CA SER A 164 -9.23 4.59 -1.45
C SER A 164 -9.92 3.64 -2.43
N ILE A 165 -10.79 4.17 -3.28
CA ILE A 165 -11.49 3.39 -4.31
C ILE A 165 -10.48 2.86 -5.34
N CYS A 166 -9.58 3.71 -5.82
CA CYS A 166 -8.52 3.28 -6.76
C CYS A 166 -7.63 2.18 -6.17
N TYR A 167 -7.20 2.29 -4.90
CA TYR A 167 -6.38 1.25 -4.27
C TYR A 167 -7.13 -0.06 -4.05
N PHE A 168 -8.38 0.02 -3.62
CA PHE A 168 -9.18 -1.18 -3.42
C PHE A 168 -9.42 -1.90 -4.74
N LEU A 169 -9.90 -1.19 -5.77
CA LEU A 169 -10.15 -1.77 -7.10
C LEU A 169 -8.85 -2.20 -7.79
N GLY A 170 -7.82 -1.36 -7.74
CA GLY A 170 -6.51 -1.68 -8.31
C GLY A 170 -5.90 -2.92 -7.66
N GLY A 171 -5.91 -3.02 -6.33
CA GLY A 171 -5.42 -4.22 -5.66
C GLY A 171 -6.28 -5.46 -5.92
N LEU A 172 -7.60 -5.31 -6.05
CA LEU A 172 -8.49 -6.41 -6.42
C LEU A 172 -8.15 -6.98 -7.80
N LEU A 173 -7.86 -6.11 -8.76
CA LEU A 173 -7.46 -6.48 -10.12
C LEU A 173 -6.03 -7.05 -10.15
N ASP A 174 -5.10 -6.49 -9.37
CA ASP A 174 -3.67 -6.85 -9.39
C ASP A 174 -3.40 -8.23 -8.80
N VAL A 175 -4.24 -8.65 -7.85
CA VAL A 175 -4.07 -9.93 -7.14
C VAL A 175 -4.64 -11.11 -7.94
N GLY A 176 -5.06 -10.90 -9.20
CA GLY A 176 -5.41 -11.98 -10.13
C GLY A 176 -6.77 -12.61 -9.90
N LEU A 177 -7.71 -11.90 -9.25
CA LEU A 177 -9.10 -12.37 -9.11
C LEU A 177 -9.87 -12.41 -10.43
N ILE A 178 -9.37 -11.69 -11.45
CA ILE A 178 -9.80 -11.78 -12.84
C ILE A 178 -8.64 -12.45 -13.59
N GLU A 179 -8.94 -13.41 -14.47
CA GLU A 179 -7.93 -14.14 -15.25
C GLU A 179 -6.87 -13.19 -15.84
N PHE A 180 -5.62 -13.63 -15.80
CA PHE A 180 -4.46 -12.84 -16.17
C PHE A 180 -4.52 -12.47 -17.66
N ILE A 181 -4.96 -11.25 -17.94
CA ILE A 181 -4.91 -10.63 -19.26
C ILE A 181 -3.77 -9.60 -19.20
N PRO A 182 -2.65 -9.78 -19.94
CA PRO A 182 -1.51 -8.87 -19.89
C PRO A 182 -1.88 -7.39 -20.10
N GLU A 183 -2.90 -7.11 -20.92
CA GLU A 183 -3.42 -5.77 -21.15
C GLU A 183 -4.11 -5.18 -19.91
N LEU A 184 -4.73 -6.01 -19.08
CA LEU A 184 -5.40 -5.60 -17.84
C LEU A 184 -4.38 -5.16 -16.78
N LEU A 185 -3.16 -5.69 -16.81
CA LEU A 185 -2.08 -5.29 -15.90
C LEU A 185 -1.75 -3.80 -16.06
N ILE A 186 -1.66 -3.32 -17.30
CA ILE A 186 -1.37 -1.89 -17.59
C ILE A 186 -2.47 -0.99 -17.00
N ILE A 187 -3.73 -1.37 -17.19
CA ILE A 187 -4.89 -0.64 -16.66
C ILE A 187 -4.83 -0.64 -15.13
N THR A 188 -4.59 -1.79 -14.52
CA THR A 188 -4.52 -1.98 -13.08
C THR A 188 -3.42 -1.13 -12.45
N ARG A 189 -2.21 -1.13 -13.02
CA ARG A 189 -1.11 -0.28 -12.56
C ARG A 189 -1.40 1.20 -12.76
N SER A 190 -2.06 1.57 -13.85
CA SER A 190 -2.49 2.96 -14.07
C SER A 190 -3.50 3.42 -13.02
N ILE A 191 -4.44 2.56 -12.60
CA ILE A 191 -5.40 2.84 -11.52
C ILE A 191 -4.66 3.01 -10.19
N LEU A 192 -3.72 2.14 -9.87
CA LEU A 192 -2.92 2.23 -8.63
C LEU A 192 -2.04 3.48 -8.62
N MET A 193 -1.41 3.84 -9.74
CA MET A 193 -0.65 5.09 -9.90
C MET A 193 -1.55 6.32 -9.78
N LEU A 194 -2.78 6.29 -10.31
CA LEU A 194 -3.74 7.36 -10.12
C LEU A 194 -4.15 7.48 -8.65
N GLY A 195 -4.46 6.35 -8.00
CA GLY A 195 -4.73 6.28 -6.57
C GLY A 195 -3.60 6.87 -5.74
N SER A 196 -2.36 6.64 -6.18
CA SER A 196 -1.15 7.19 -5.59
C SER A 196 -1.12 8.71 -5.58
N VAL A 197 -1.35 9.29 -6.76
CA VAL A 197 -1.38 10.74 -6.94
C VAL A 197 -2.51 11.34 -6.11
N LEU A 198 -3.70 10.75 -6.15
CA LEU A 198 -4.86 11.20 -5.39
C LEU A 198 -4.59 11.16 -3.87
N PHE A 199 -3.96 10.11 -3.38
CA PHE A 199 -3.59 9.99 -1.97
C PHE A 199 -2.64 11.11 -1.53
N TYR A 200 -1.60 11.36 -2.33
CA TYR A 200 -0.66 12.45 -2.09
C TYR A 200 -1.39 13.80 -2.02
N LEU A 201 -2.31 14.06 -2.96
CA LEU A 201 -3.13 15.28 -2.97
C LEU A 201 -4.04 15.36 -1.75
N GLY A 202 -4.61 14.23 -1.31
CA GLY A 202 -5.46 14.13 -0.13
C GLY A 202 -4.76 14.54 1.16
N PHE A 203 -3.50 14.15 1.36
CA PHE A 203 -2.76 14.50 2.58
C PHE A 203 -2.05 15.86 2.51
N LEU A 204 -1.45 16.20 1.37
CA LEU A 204 -0.55 17.35 1.27
C LEU A 204 -1.12 18.58 0.58
N LEU A 205 -2.16 18.41 -0.25
CA LEU A 205 -2.77 19.40 -1.15
C LEU A 205 -1.89 20.64 -1.43
N PRO A 206 -1.10 20.66 -2.51
CA PRO A 206 -0.27 21.79 -2.86
C PRO A 206 -1.08 23.09 -3.02
N LYS A 207 -0.58 24.22 -2.49
CA LYS A 207 -1.28 25.53 -2.53
C LYS A 207 -1.71 25.96 -3.94
N ARG A 208 -0.93 25.60 -4.98
CA ARG A 208 -1.27 25.91 -6.38
C ARG A 208 -2.55 25.19 -6.83
N LEU A 209 -2.65 23.91 -6.53
CA LEU A 209 -3.83 23.09 -6.87
C LEU A 209 -5.04 23.50 -6.02
N GLU A 210 -4.80 23.79 -4.74
CA GLU A 210 -5.84 24.31 -3.85
C GLU A 210 -6.51 25.57 -4.42
N LYS A 211 -5.73 26.57 -4.83
CA LYS A 211 -6.23 27.80 -5.47
C LYS A 211 -6.99 27.49 -6.76
N TRP A 212 -6.43 26.62 -7.60
CA TRP A 212 -7.04 26.25 -8.88
C TRP A 212 -8.42 25.60 -8.71
N PHE A 213 -8.56 24.66 -7.77
CA PHE A 213 -9.83 23.99 -7.52
C PHE A 213 -10.84 24.84 -6.74
N LEU A 214 -10.37 25.70 -5.84
CA LEU A 214 -11.25 26.56 -5.03
C LEU A 214 -11.54 27.92 -5.69
N LYS A 215 -10.94 28.21 -6.86
CA LYS A 215 -11.04 29.50 -7.56
C LYS A 215 -10.76 30.70 -6.63
N LEU A 216 -9.75 30.56 -5.77
CA LEU A 216 -9.20 31.59 -4.86
C LEU A 216 -7.93 32.19 -5.44
#